data_AF-A0A3D5GQ63-F1
#
_entry.id   AF-A0A3D5GQ63-F1
#
_cell.length_a   1.000
_cell.length_b   1.000
_cell.length_c   1.000
_cell.angle_alpha   90.00
_cell.angle_beta   90.00
_cell.angle_gamma   90.00
#
_symmetry.space_group_name_H-M   'P 1'
#
loop_
_entity.id
_entity.type
_entity.pdbx_description
1 polymer ?
#
loop_
_entity_poly.entity_id
_entity_poly.type
_entity_poly.pdbx_seq_one_letter_code
_entity_poly.pdbx_strand_id
1 'polypeptide(L)'
;MLFETRKTCVTVEDTIHEFGPEPAGTHVKGAVAVVVSNPYVGDYVSDLSPATQELRQMGERLGELLISHMGGEPDAIDGYGKGAIVG
;
A
#
# COMPACT_ATOMS: atom_id res chain seq x y z
N MET A 1 -7.73 18.27 -3.79
CA MET A 1 -7.45 16.82 -3.88
C MET A 1 -8.77 16.17 -4.24
N LEU A 2 -8.77 15.36 -5.27
CA LEU A 2 -9.94 14.62 -5.75
C LEU A 2 -10.28 13.45 -4.81
N PHE A 3 -9.28 12.92 -4.08
CA PHE A 3 -9.41 11.84 -3.11
C PHE A 3 -8.95 12.30 -1.72
N GLU A 4 -9.89 12.68 -0.85
CA GLU A 4 -9.56 13.15 0.51
C GLU A 4 -9.25 11.98 1.43
N THR A 5 -8.10 12.02 2.10
CA THR A 5 -7.65 10.95 3.00
C THR A 5 -8.35 11.00 4.35
N ARG A 6 -9.01 9.91 4.74
CA ARG A 6 -9.62 9.73 6.06
C ARG A 6 -8.69 9.04 7.06
N LYS A 7 -7.97 8.00 6.63
CA LYS A 7 -7.01 7.27 7.48
C LYS A 7 -5.95 6.56 6.66
N THR A 8 -4.80 6.34 7.28
CA THR A 8 -3.73 5.47 6.80
C THR A 8 -3.52 4.35 7.81
N CYS A 9 -3.31 3.13 7.34
CA CYS A 9 -2.98 1.97 8.14
C CYS A 9 -1.71 1.35 7.59
N VAL A 10 -0.77 1.03 8.48
CA VAL A 10 0.46 0.32 8.16
C VAL A 10 0.52 -0.90 9.06
N THR A 11 0.85 -2.05 8.48
CA THR A 11 1.11 -3.29 9.20
C THR A 11 2.44 -3.86 8.72
N VAL A 12 3.30 -4.23 9.66
CA VAL A 12 4.56 -4.94 9.39
C VAL A 12 4.53 -6.21 10.22
N GLU A 13 4.84 -7.33 9.57
CA GLU A 13 4.85 -8.66 10.14
C GLU A 13 6.26 -9.25 9.99
N ASP A 14 6.82 -9.65 11.13
CA ASP A 14 8.06 -10.41 11.21
C ASP A 14 7.73 -11.89 11.39
N THR A 15 8.06 -12.71 10.39
CA THR A 15 7.95 -14.16 10.46
C THR A 15 9.30 -14.77 10.81
N ILE A 16 9.41 -15.32 12.02
CA ILE A 16 10.64 -15.96 12.52
C ILE A 16 10.75 -17.42 12.08
N HIS A 17 9.63 -18.16 12.04
CA HIS A 17 9.58 -19.55 11.57
C HIS A 17 8.14 -19.96 11.21
N GLU A 18 7.99 -20.98 10.37
CA GLU A 18 6.67 -21.55 10.03
C GLU A 18 6.79 -23.08 9.83
N PHE A 19 6.70 -23.83 10.94
CA PHE A 19 6.73 -25.30 11.00
C PHE A 19 7.91 -26.04 10.33
N GLY A 20 8.98 -25.33 9.94
CA GLY A 20 10.21 -25.87 9.38
C GLY A 20 11.45 -25.69 10.26
N PRO A 21 12.65 -26.04 9.75
CA PRO A 21 13.93 -25.69 10.38
C PRO A 21 14.07 -24.17 10.56
N GLU A 22 14.89 -23.76 11.53
CA GLU A 22 15.17 -22.34 11.79
C GLU A 22 15.76 -21.66 10.54
N PRO A 23 15.16 -20.56 10.05
CA PRO A 23 15.66 -19.85 8.88
C PRO A 23 16.90 -19.01 9.21
N ALA A 24 17.66 -18.65 8.18
CA ALA A 24 18.85 -17.80 8.33
C ALA A 24 18.53 -16.35 8.75
N GLY A 25 17.26 -15.94 8.65
CA GLY A 25 16.81 -14.60 9.04
C GLY A 25 15.29 -14.49 9.07
N THR A 26 14.81 -13.39 9.61
CA THR A 26 13.39 -13.05 9.67
C THR A 26 12.86 -12.68 8.30
N HIS A 27 11.74 -13.26 7.90
CA HIS A 27 11.00 -12.80 6.72
C HIS A 27 10.06 -11.67 7.13
N VAL A 28 10.20 -10.51 6.48
CA VAL A 28 9.39 -9.33 6.78
C VAL A 28 8.36 -9.10 5.66
N LYS A 29 7.09 -8.97 6.03
CA LYS A 29 6.02 -8.56 5.11
C LYS A 29 5.36 -7.30 5.62
N GLY A 30 5.14 -6.35 4.72
CA GLY A 30 4.50 -5.09 5.04
C GLY A 30 3.29 -4.84 4.15
N ALA A 31 2.29 -4.14 4.70
CA ALA A 31 1.21 -3.57 3.94
C ALA A 31 0.92 -2.15 4.41
N VAL A 32 0.60 -1.28 3.46
CA VAL A 32 0.09 0.07 3.72
C VAL A 32 -1.20 0.26 2.95
N ALA A 33 -2.20 0.82 3.60
CA ALA A 33 -3.47 1.16 2.99
C ALA A 33 -3.91 2.56 3.41
N VAL A 34 -4.48 3.29 2.46
CA VAL A 34 -5.14 4.57 2.72
C VAL A 34 -6.62 4.43 2.39
N VAL A 35 -7.46 5.00 3.25
CA VAL A 35 -8.90 5.11 2.97
C VAL A 35 -9.20 6.54 2.58
N VAL A 36 -9.77 6.69 1.39
CA VAL A 36 -10.06 7.99 0.77
C VAL A 36 -11.53 8.14 0.43
N SER A 37 -12.00 9.36 0.23
CA SER A 37 -13.31 9.63 -0.37
C SER A 37 -13.36 9.12 -1.81
N ASN A 38 -14.54 8.70 -2.28
CA ASN A 38 -14.79 8.42 -3.69
C ASN A 38 -15.62 9.57 -4.29
N PRO A 39 -15.03 10.43 -5.15
CA PRO A 39 -15.72 11.58 -5.74
C PRO A 39 -16.77 11.18 -6.79
N TYR A 40 -16.78 9.91 -7.22
CA TYR A 40 -17.69 9.39 -8.25
C TYR A 40 -18.84 8.56 -7.67
N VAL A 41 -19.03 8.59 -6.34
CA VAL A 41 -20.10 7.82 -5.70
C VAL A 41 -21.47 8.35 -6.14
N GLY A 42 -22.38 7.44 -6.51
CA GLY A 42 -23.77 7.76 -6.85
C GLY A 42 -24.03 8.08 -8.32
N ASP A 43 -22.99 8.29 -9.13
CA ASP A 43 -23.11 8.64 -10.54
C ASP A 43 -22.36 7.65 -11.44
N TYR A 44 -22.85 7.47 -12.67
CA TYR A 44 -22.07 6.85 -13.73
C TYR A 44 -21.13 7.88 -14.35
N VAL A 45 -19.83 7.61 -14.29
CA VAL A 45 -18.79 8.49 -14.83
C VAL A 45 -18.03 7.76 -15.92
N SER A 46 -18.13 8.23 -17.16
CA SER A 46 -17.52 7.60 -18.32
C SER A 46 -16.01 7.88 -18.44
N ASP A 47 -15.51 8.93 -17.79
CA ASP A 47 -14.10 9.32 -17.82
C ASP A 47 -13.51 9.37 -16.41
N LEU A 48 -12.66 8.38 -16.10
CA LEU A 48 -11.90 8.29 -14.85
C LEU A 48 -10.45 8.75 -15.00
N SER A 49 -10.07 9.28 -16.17
CA SER A 49 -8.71 9.79 -16.40
C SER A 49 -8.28 10.85 -15.38
N PRO A 50 -9.15 11.73 -14.84
CA PRO A 50 -8.75 12.69 -13.80
C PRO A 50 -8.24 12.05 -12.50
N ALA A 51 -8.69 10.83 -12.18
CA ALA A 51 -8.24 10.10 -10.99
C ALA A 51 -6.83 9.52 -11.13
N THR A 52 -6.38 9.27 -12.36
CA THR A 52 -5.18 8.46 -12.62
C THR A 52 -3.93 9.10 -12.04
N GLN A 53 -3.75 10.41 -12.25
CA GLN A 53 -2.53 11.10 -11.82
C GLN A 53 -2.45 11.22 -10.29
N GLU A 54 -3.56 11.53 -9.62
CA GLU A 54 -3.60 11.65 -8.16
C GLU A 54 -3.40 10.29 -7.48
N LEU A 55 -4.07 9.24 -7.96
CA LEU A 55 -3.90 7.88 -7.43
C LEU A 55 -2.49 7.32 -7.68
N ARG A 56 -1.85 7.70 -8.79
CA ARG A 56 -0.45 7.35 -9.06
C ARG A 56 0.48 7.97 -8.01
N GLN A 57 0.39 9.28 -7.79
CA GLN A 57 1.22 9.99 -6.80
C GLN A 57 0.97 9.44 -5.38
N MET A 58 -0.28 9.11 -5.07
CA MET A 58 -0.64 8.44 -3.83
C MET A 58 0.06 7.08 -3.72
N GLY A 59 0.01 6.25 -4.76
CA GLY A 59 0.69 4.95 -4.78
C GLY A 59 2.21 5.06 -4.57
N GLU A 60 2.86 6.03 -5.21
CA GLU A 60 4.29 6.31 -5.03
C GLU A 60 4.60 6.65 -3.56
N ARG A 61 3.82 7.57 -2.96
CA ARG A 61 3.96 7.95 -1.53
C ARG A 61 3.70 6.80 -0.56
N LEU A 62 2.75 5.91 -0.87
CA LEU A 62 2.49 4.74 -0.05
C LEU A 62 3.65 3.75 -0.11
N GLY A 63 4.22 3.53 -1.30
CA GLY A 63 5.41 2.69 -1.46
C GLY A 63 6.58 3.18 -0.61
N GLU A 64 6.89 4.48 -0.68
CA GLU A 64 7.92 5.12 0.15
C GLU A 64 7.64 4.97 1.64
N LEU A 65 6.38 5.19 2.06
CA LEU A 65 5.97 5.05 3.46
C LEU A 65 6.14 3.61 3.96
N LEU A 66 5.82 2.61 3.12
CA LEU A 66 5.98 1.22 3.51
C LEU A 66 7.45 0.84 3.65
N ILE A 67 8.28 1.23 2.69
CA ILE A 67 9.73 1.00 2.73
C ILE A 67 10.32 1.62 4.00
N SER A 68 9.90 2.83 4.38
CA SER A 68 10.38 3.48 5.61
C SER A 68 10.03 2.70 6.89
N HIS A 69 8.89 2.01 6.91
CA HIS A 69 8.47 1.17 8.05
C HIS A 69 9.13 -0.22 8.04
N MET A 70 9.63 -0.67 6.89
CA MET A 70 10.31 -1.96 6.72
C MET A 70 11.85 -1.87 6.86
N GLY A 71 12.37 -0.73 7.34
CA GLY A 71 13.81 -0.54 7.57
C GLY A 71 14.50 0.46 6.64
N GLY A 72 13.78 0.98 5.63
CA GLY A 72 14.25 2.11 4.83
C GLY A 72 15.16 1.78 3.65
N GLU A 73 15.41 0.49 3.35
CA GLU A 73 16.28 0.03 2.28
C GLU A 73 15.44 -0.50 1.08
N PRO A 74 15.26 0.26 -0.01
CA PRO A 74 14.45 -0.17 -1.16
C PRO A 74 15.00 -1.43 -1.84
N ASP A 75 16.33 -1.57 -1.88
CA ASP A 75 17.00 -2.70 -2.53
C ASP A 75 16.83 -4.02 -1.77
N ALA A 76 16.32 -3.98 -0.53
CA ALA A 76 15.98 -5.16 0.26
C ALA A 76 14.57 -5.72 -0.02
N ILE A 77 13.80 -5.08 -0.91
CA ILE A 77 12.43 -5.51 -1.24
C ILE A 77 12.45 -6.57 -2.34
N ASP A 78 12.19 -7.81 -1.95
CA ASP A 78 12.18 -8.96 -2.88
C ASP A 78 10.94 -9.02 -3.79
N GLY A 79 9.84 -8.38 -3.40
CA GLY A 79 8.59 -8.41 -4.16
C GLY A 79 7.53 -7.46 -3.61
N TYR A 80 6.60 -7.05 -4.47
CA TYR A 80 5.52 -6.15 -4.10
C TYR A 80 4.21 -6.49 -4.81
N GLY A 81 3.11 -6.01 -4.24
CA GLY A 81 1.78 -6.08 -4.81
C GLY A 81 1.01 -4.79 -4.58
N LYS A 82 -0.09 -4.60 -5.31
CA LYS A 82 -1.01 -3.47 -5.13
C LYS A 82 -2.45 -3.93 -5.29
N GLY A 83 -3.36 -3.28 -4.57
CA GLY A 83 -4.78 -3.57 -4.64
C GLY A 83 -5.61 -2.34 -4.28
N ALA A 84 -6.88 -2.37 -4.66
CA ALA A 84 -7.88 -1.38 -4.27
C ALA A 84 -9.16 -2.11 -3.87
N ILE A 85 -9.84 -1.58 -2.87
CA ILE A 85 -11.15 -2.05 -2.43
C ILE A 85 -12.11 -0.87 -2.54
N VAL A 86 -13.16 -1.02 -3.35
CA VAL A 86 -14.22 -0.03 -3.50
C VAL A 86 -15.37 -0.40 -2.56
N GLY A 87 -15.96 0.61 -1.92
CA GLY A 87 -17.12 0.44 -1.03
C GLY A 87 -18.42 0.14 -1.77
#